data_AF-A0A653P6U9-F1
#
_entry.id   AF-A0A653P6U9-F1
#
_cell.length_a   1.000
_cell.length_b   1.000
_cell.length_c   1.000
_cell.angle_alpha   90.00
_cell.angle_beta   90.00
_cell.angle_gamma   90.00
#
_symmetry.space_group_name_H-M   'P 1'
#
loop_
_entity.id
_entity.type
_entity.pdbx_description
1 polymer ?
#
loop_
_entity_poly.entity_id
_entity_poly.type
_entity_poly.pdbx_seq_one_letter_code
_entity_poly.pdbx_strand_id
1 'polypeptide(L)'
;MSTEPDDTIYDATVKALDAATHLKATDKGAVAALKFLARKIDTEDQLRDLVLERAGEDNVKPPPLDNVSIPTYLKYCEALGLTPAARGAAGAKGAAPAPEPEDELAAFSRKKKRTG
;
A
#
# COMPACT_ATOMS: atom_id res chain seq x y z
N MET A 1 -0.72 25.15 -12.88
CA MET A 1 -1.91 25.41 -12.06
C MET A 1 -3.06 24.59 -12.63
N SER A 2 -3.19 23.35 -12.17
CA SER A 2 -4.31 22.47 -12.53
C SER A 2 -5.47 22.74 -11.57
N THR A 3 -6.70 22.60 -12.06
CA THR A 3 -7.94 23.00 -11.42
C THR A 3 -8.82 21.78 -11.14
N GLU A 4 -8.35 20.83 -10.34
CA GLU A 4 -9.13 19.64 -9.96
C GLU A 4 -9.11 19.41 -8.44
N PRO A 5 -10.11 18.71 -7.86
CA PRO A 5 -10.45 18.83 -6.44
C PRO A 5 -9.42 18.29 -5.44
N ASP A 6 -8.30 17.72 -5.91
CA ASP A 6 -7.30 17.02 -5.12
C ASP A 6 -5.89 17.38 -5.62
N ASP A 7 -5.46 18.61 -5.32
CA ASP A 7 -4.18 19.16 -5.80
C ASP A 7 -2.94 18.41 -5.26
N THR A 8 -3.10 17.56 -4.24
CA THR A 8 -2.00 16.82 -3.59
C THR A 8 -2.38 15.38 -3.24
N ILE A 9 -1.36 14.52 -3.10
CA ILE A 9 -1.54 13.15 -2.61
C ILE A 9 -2.10 13.18 -1.18
N TYR A 10 -1.68 14.14 -0.35
CA TYR A 10 -2.21 14.33 0.99
C TYR A 10 -3.72 14.58 0.99
N ASP A 11 -4.22 15.50 0.15
CA ASP A 11 -5.65 15.83 0.11
C ASP A 11 -6.49 14.64 -0.35
N ALA A 12 -6.04 13.95 -1.40
CA ALA A 12 -6.66 12.71 -1.87
C ALA A 12 -6.66 11.63 -0.77
N THR A 13 -5.57 11.52 -0.01
CA THR A 13 -5.45 10.58 1.12
C THR A 13 -6.45 10.89 2.22
N VAL A 14 -6.58 12.17 2.59
CA VAL A 14 -7.53 12.60 3.63
C VAL A 14 -8.97 12.27 3.21
N LYS A 15 -9.36 12.58 1.97
CA LYS A 15 -10.70 12.24 1.48
C LYS A 15 -10.96 10.73 1.44
N ALA A 16 -9.97 9.94 1.02
CA ALA A 16 -10.09 8.48 1.02
C ALA A 16 -10.28 7.91 2.44
N LEU A 17 -9.58 8.49 3.42
CA LEU A 17 -9.72 8.12 4.83
C LEU A 17 -11.08 8.55 5.40
N ASP A 18 -11.57 9.73 5.06
CA ASP A 18 -12.88 10.22 5.52
C ASP A 18 -14.04 9.41 4.91
N ALA A 19 -13.88 8.93 3.68
CA ALA A 19 -14.85 8.04 3.03
C ALA A 19 -14.81 6.58 3.54
N ALA A 20 -13.75 6.18 4.25
CA ALA A 20 -13.57 4.81 4.73
C ALA A 20 -14.37 4.56 6.02
N THR A 21 -15.47 3.82 5.91
CA THR A 21 -16.38 3.53 7.04
C THR A 21 -15.94 2.37 7.93
N HIS A 22 -14.92 1.61 7.52
CA HIS A 22 -14.45 0.39 8.20
C HIS A 22 -13.28 0.62 9.17
N LEU A 23 -12.67 1.81 9.19
CA LEU A 23 -11.52 2.13 10.02
C LEU A 23 -11.90 2.30 11.50
N LYS A 24 -11.04 1.84 12.40
CA LYS A 24 -11.24 1.84 13.85
C LYS A 24 -10.19 2.69 14.56
N ALA A 25 -10.42 2.93 15.85
CA ALA A 25 -9.46 3.66 16.70
C ALA A 25 -8.07 2.99 16.76
N THR A 26 -8.01 1.66 16.60
CA THR A 26 -6.76 0.88 16.54
C THR A 26 -5.91 1.21 15.31
N ASP A 27 -6.53 1.70 14.24
CA ASP A 27 -5.85 1.98 12.97
C ASP A 27 -5.22 3.39 12.95
N LYS A 28 -5.45 4.21 13.97
CA LYS A 28 -5.00 5.61 14.04
C LYS A 28 -3.48 5.77 13.82
N GLY A 29 -2.67 4.83 14.31
CA GLY A 29 -1.23 4.84 14.09
C GLY A 29 -0.86 4.66 12.61
N ALA A 30 -1.48 3.69 11.94
CA ALA A 30 -1.27 3.44 10.51
C ALA A 30 -1.82 4.60 9.66
N VAL A 31 -2.96 5.18 10.04
CA VAL A 31 -3.51 6.38 9.39
C VAL A 31 -2.57 7.58 9.50
N ALA A 32 -1.98 7.81 10.68
CA ALA A 32 -1.02 8.89 10.88
C ALA A 32 0.26 8.70 10.04
N ALA A 33 0.77 7.47 9.98
CA ALA A 33 1.92 7.13 9.15
C ALA A 33 1.62 7.31 7.64
N LEU A 34 0.43 6.90 7.18
CA LEU A 34 0.00 7.10 5.80
C LEU A 34 -0.06 8.60 5.44
N LYS A 35 -0.66 9.43 6.31
CA LYS A 35 -0.70 10.89 6.13
C LYS A 35 0.68 11.52 6.09
N PHE A 36 1.62 11.05 6.92
CA PHE A 36 3.01 11.51 6.89
C PHE A 36 3.68 11.18 5.55
N LEU A 37 3.52 9.95 5.06
CA LEU A 37 4.07 9.52 3.78
C LEU A 37 3.50 10.34 2.61
N ALA A 38 2.18 10.57 2.60
CA ALA A 38 1.53 11.41 1.58
C ALA A 38 2.17 12.81 1.53
N ARG A 39 2.27 13.47 2.69
CA ARG A 39 2.87 14.80 2.79
C ARG A 39 4.35 14.83 2.38
N LYS A 40 5.10 13.77 2.71
CA LYS A 40 6.49 13.63 2.28
C LYS A 40 6.59 13.59 0.76
N ILE A 41 5.75 12.79 0.09
CA ILE A 41 5.76 12.68 -1.37
C ILE A 41 5.41 14.03 -2.02
N ASP A 42 4.38 14.72 -1.53
CA ASP A 42 4.03 16.07 -2.03
C ASP A 42 5.17 17.07 -1.84
N THR A 43 5.90 16.98 -0.72
CA THR A 43 7.06 17.84 -0.46
C THR A 43 8.21 17.54 -1.42
N GLU A 44 8.48 16.27 -1.69
CA GLU A 44 9.51 15.86 -2.65
C GLU A 44 9.19 16.33 -4.07
N ASP A 45 7.92 16.27 -4.47
CA ASP A 45 7.43 16.78 -5.77
C ASP A 45 7.66 18.29 -5.88
N GLN A 46 7.20 19.07 -4.89
CA GLN A 46 7.40 20.53 -4.83
C GLN A 46 8.88 20.92 -4.85
N LEU A 47 9.72 20.26 -4.05
CA LEU A 47 11.16 20.54 -4.03
C LEU A 47 11.79 20.26 -5.38
N ARG A 48 11.32 19.24 -6.10
CA ARG A 48 11.85 18.89 -7.41
C ARG A 48 11.48 19.92 -8.46
N ASP A 49 10.24 20.40 -8.46
CA ASP A 49 9.82 21.50 -9.33
C ASP A 49 10.68 22.74 -9.10
N LEU A 50 10.91 23.13 -7.84
CA LEU A 50 11.77 24.27 -7.49
C LEU A 50 13.22 24.09 -7.97
N VAL A 51 13.77 22.88 -7.85
CA VAL A 51 15.14 22.61 -8.32
C VAL A 51 15.20 22.62 -9.84
N LEU A 52 14.20 22.09 -10.55
CA LEU A 52 14.15 22.11 -12.01
C LEU A 52 13.99 23.53 -12.56
N GLU A 53 13.21 24.38 -11.89
CA GLU A 53 13.10 25.81 -12.22
C GLU A 53 14.46 26.52 -12.12
N ARG A 54 15.24 26.24 -11.06
CA ARG A 54 16.59 26.83 -10.87
C ARG A 54 17.70 26.15 -11.67
N ALA A 55 17.53 24.89 -12.08
CA ALA A 55 18.57 24.13 -12.78
C ALA A 55 18.94 24.75 -14.13
N GLY A 56 18.04 25.51 -14.74
CA GLY A 56 18.31 26.29 -15.95
C GLY A 56 19.32 27.44 -15.74
N GLU A 57 19.55 27.87 -14.50
CA GLU A 57 20.38 29.03 -14.17
C GLU A 57 21.78 28.64 -13.66
N ASP A 58 21.89 27.63 -12.79
CA ASP A 58 23.11 27.36 -12.02
C ASP A 58 23.72 25.95 -12.22
N ASN A 59 23.27 25.18 -13.22
CA ASN A 59 23.73 23.80 -13.47
C ASN A 59 23.59 22.87 -12.24
N VAL A 60 22.58 23.15 -11.40
CA VAL A 60 22.28 22.40 -10.18
C VAL A 60 21.55 21.12 -10.53
N LYS A 61 22.14 19.98 -10.15
CA LYS A 61 21.52 18.67 -10.35
C LYS A 61 20.50 18.37 -9.22
N PRO A 62 19.29 17.88 -9.55
CA PRO A 62 18.34 17.47 -8.52
C PRO A 62 18.90 16.39 -7.60
N PRO A 63 18.53 16.40 -6.31
CA PRO A 63 18.86 15.30 -5.41
C PRO A 63 18.24 13.99 -5.92
N PRO A 64 18.84 12.83 -5.58
CA PRO A 64 18.26 11.53 -5.91
C PRO A 64 16.84 11.38 -5.35
N LEU A 65 15.96 10.74 -6.13
CA LEU A 65 14.60 10.42 -5.69
C LEU A 65 14.61 9.28 -4.68
N ASP A 66 13.77 9.38 -3.65
CA ASP A 66 13.48 8.28 -2.75
C ASP A 66 12.59 7.24 -3.46
N ASN A 67 13.11 6.03 -3.61
CA ASN A 67 12.40 4.92 -4.27
C ASN A 67 11.56 4.08 -3.30
N VAL A 68 11.55 4.40 -2.00
CA VAL A 68 10.87 3.60 -0.97
C VAL A 68 9.54 4.22 -0.54
N SER A 69 9.40 5.54 -0.56
CA SER A 69 8.20 6.23 -0.04
C SER A 69 6.93 5.86 -0.79
N ILE A 70 6.93 5.88 -2.12
CA ILE A 70 5.74 5.54 -2.92
C ILE A 70 5.32 4.07 -2.73
N PRO A 71 6.21 3.07 -2.87
CA PRO A 71 5.84 1.68 -2.58
C PRO A 71 5.33 1.48 -1.14
N THR A 72 5.92 2.16 -0.17
CA THR A 72 5.48 2.06 1.23
C THR A 72 4.10 2.69 1.43
N TYR A 73 3.86 3.86 0.84
CA TYR A 73 2.56 4.51 0.85
C TYR A 73 1.47 3.59 0.29
N LEU A 74 1.70 2.97 -0.87
CA LEU A 74 0.74 2.04 -1.49
C LEU A 74 0.47 0.81 -0.62
N LYS A 75 1.50 0.25 0.04
CA LYS A 75 1.33 -0.86 0.99
C LYS A 75 0.45 -0.47 2.19
N TYR A 76 0.60 0.75 2.71
CA TYR A 76 -0.26 1.23 3.79
C TYR A 76 -1.71 1.44 3.30
N CYS A 77 -1.90 1.94 2.08
CA CYS A 77 -3.23 2.02 1.47
C CYS A 77 -3.90 0.64 1.35
N GLU A 78 -3.15 -0.38 0.95
CA GLU A 78 -3.65 -1.77 0.90
C GLU A 78 -3.97 -2.30 2.31
N ALA A 79 -3.05 -2.15 3.26
CA ALA A 79 -3.23 -2.62 4.64
C ALA A 79 -4.44 -1.98 5.33
N LEU A 80 -4.74 -0.72 5.01
CA LEU A 80 -5.90 0.01 5.52
C LEU A 80 -7.18 -0.24 4.72
N GLY A 81 -7.17 -1.09 3.69
CA GLY A 81 -8.37 -1.37 2.89
C GLY A 81 -8.80 -0.23 1.97
N LEU A 82 -7.90 0.71 1.65
CA LEU A 82 -8.19 1.88 0.81
C LEU A 82 -8.11 1.58 -0.69
N THR A 83 -7.59 0.41 -1.09
CA THR A 83 -7.53 -0.01 -2.50
C THR A 83 -8.71 -0.92 -2.88
N PRO A 84 -9.12 -0.96 -4.17
CA PRO A 84 -10.17 -1.87 -4.63
C PRO A 84 -9.88 -3.34 -4.31
N ALA A 85 -8.62 -3.77 -4.48
CA ALA A 85 -8.19 -5.13 -4.17
C ALA A 85 -8.34 -5.47 -2.68
N ALA A 86 -7.94 -4.55 -1.79
CA ALA A 86 -8.05 -4.77 -0.35
C ALA A 86 -9.52 -4.74 0.14
N ARG A 87 -10.39 -3.91 -0.48
CA ARG A 87 -11.84 -3.95 -0.22
C ARG A 87 -12.48 -5.27 -0.66
N GLY A 88 -12.06 -5.82 -1.81
CA GLY A 88 -12.52 -7.12 -2.30
C GLY A 88 -12.08 -8.30 -1.43
N ALA A 89 -10.84 -8.26 -0.93
CA ALA A 89 -10.30 -9.30 -0.04
C ALA A 89 -11.01 -9.34 1.33
N ALA A 90 -11.46 -8.19 1.85
CA ALA A 90 -12.26 -8.13 3.08
C ALA A 90 -13.63 -8.83 2.93
N GLY A 91 -14.19 -8.87 1.71
CA GLY A 91 -15.39 -9.65 1.38
C GLY A 91 -15.14 -11.14 1.11
N ALA A 92 -13.89 -11.53 0.87
CA ALA A 92 -13.50 -12.91 0.55
C ALA A 92 -13.18 -13.78 1.78
N LYS A 93 -13.49 -13.33 3.00
CA LYS A 93 -13.43 -14.13 4.24
C LYS A 93 -14.43 -15.31 4.30
N GLY A 94 -14.94 -15.75 3.14
CA GLY A 94 -15.72 -16.97 2.96
C GLY A 94 -15.08 -17.98 2.02
N ALA A 95 -13.84 -17.77 1.54
CA ALA A 95 -13.12 -18.82 0.83
C ALA A 95 -12.83 -19.95 1.81
N ALA A 96 -13.54 -21.07 1.64
CA ALA A 96 -13.35 -22.30 2.41
C ALA A 96 -11.85 -22.63 2.51
N PRO A 97 -11.38 -23.18 3.65
CA PRO A 97 -9.99 -23.59 3.77
C PRO A 97 -9.64 -24.48 2.58
N ALA A 98 -8.53 -24.17 1.91
CA ALA A 98 -7.97 -25.05 0.89
C ALA A 98 -7.82 -26.44 1.52
N PRO A 99 -8.17 -27.52 0.80
CA PRO A 99 -8.05 -28.87 1.35
C PRO A 99 -6.63 -29.07 1.86
N GLU A 100 -6.50 -29.54 3.10
CA GLU A 100 -5.20 -29.85 3.69
C GLU A 100 -4.44 -30.78 2.73
N PRO A 101 -3.15 -30.52 2.44
CA PRO A 101 -2.38 -31.41 1.59
C PRO A 101 -2.36 -32.79 2.23
N GLU A 102 -2.79 -33.81 1.49
CA GLU A 102 -2.80 -35.19 1.97
C GLU A 102 -1.38 -35.55 2.42
N ASP A 103 -1.26 -36.10 3.64
CA ASP A 103 0.01 -36.59 4.17
C ASP A 103 0.45 -37.82 3.37
N GLU A 104 1.22 -37.57 2.30
CA GLU A 104 1.73 -38.58 1.37
C GLU A 104 2.58 -39.65 2.09
N LEU A 105 3.21 -39.31 3.24
CA LEU A 105 3.97 -40.26 4.06
C LEU A 105 3.05 -41.26 4.77
N ALA A 106 1.89 -40.79 5.25
CA ALA A 106 0.87 -41.65 5.86
C ALA A 106 0.20 -42.57 4.82
N ALA A 107 0.02 -42.08 3.58
CA ALA A 107 -0.53 -42.87 2.47
C ALA A 107 0.44 -43.98 2.02
N PHE A 108 1.73 -43.66 1.90
CA PHE A 108 2.76 -44.62 1.50
C PHE A 108 2.94 -45.76 2.54
N SER A 109 2.90 -45.40 3.82
CA SER A 109 3.04 -46.37 4.93
C SER A 109 1.90 -47.38 5.00
N ARG A 110 0.66 -46.98 4.64
CA ARG A 110 -0.49 -47.89 4.55
C ARG A 110 -0.39 -48.83 3.35
N LYS A 111 0.18 -48.35 2.23
CA LYS A 111 0.36 -49.16 1.02
C LYS A 111 1.40 -50.26 1.23
N LYS A 112 2.51 -49.94 1.94
CA LYS A 112 3.58 -50.90 2.24
C LYS A 112 3.15 -52.03 3.20
N LYS A 113 2.20 -51.77 4.12
CA LYS A 113 1.67 -52.80 5.04
C LYS A 113 0.68 -53.79 4.41
N ARG A 114 0.16 -53.53 3.20
CA ARG A 114 -0.82 -54.39 2.52
C ARG A 114 -0.21 -55.37 1.52
N THR A 115 1.10 -55.26 1.28
CA THR A 115 1.84 -56.06 0.29
C THR A 115 2.96 -56.89 0.93
N GLY A 116 2.93 -57.08 2.25
CA GLY A 116 3.81 -57.99 2.98
C GLY A 116 3.02 -59.20 3.46
#